data_AF-A0A3L5H9K2-F1
#
_entry.id   AF-A0A3L5H9K2-F1
#
_cell.length_a   1.000
_cell.length_b   1.000
_cell.length_c   1.000
_cell.angle_alpha   90.00
_cell.angle_beta   90.00
_cell.angle_gamma   90.00
#
_symmetry.space_group_name_H-M   'P 1'
#
loop_
_entity.id
_entity.type
_entity.pdbx_description
1 polymer ?
#
loop_
_entity_poly.entity_id
_entity_poly.type
_entity_poly.pdbx_seq_one_letter_code
_entity_poly.pdbx_strand_id
1 'polypeptide(L)'
;LLSLGDMTLKSNTTFSNSGQTIANGNLTLSVNGDVSNTGSLLAGCRLDLNSIRLENTEKGEISAGQTWLNVTDTLLNRGLIDGKYTHLQANTLTNSGTGRIYGDAVGVSAATFNNLEENGVAATLAGRERVDLGVQTLNNRTHSLIYSAGDMHTGGMLDANGAATGKAGVLNNHSATIEAAGYLVLSAGQINNVNDHFTTERVVVSTEKVTEYQLSGSDKRWSAGEPGVYVDNDSSNSLKKLHTPEGARDKFTQYDYTRTVEDTRVKESDPGKILSGAGMTIVADKLLNDKSQVVAGGLLDMQAGDVENVSVSGERHVTDSGTSTYYYRIRKKGKDKQGEKTSQYTPPTVIQTITLKPGELTSHGQVQGSQVTLSPLKPQGTDVQTGLTGNVDATVAGTDRIPLRPVVSAGEPVILLPGQQFEVS
;
A
#
# COMPACT_ATOMS: atom_id res chain seq x y z
N LEU A 1 -39.15 3.01 -5.72
CA LEU A 1 -39.81 4.33 -5.63
C LEU A 1 -39.24 5.21 -6.73
N LEU A 2 -40.08 5.86 -7.53
CA LEU A 2 -39.62 6.72 -8.64
C LEU A 2 -40.33 8.08 -8.53
N SER A 3 -39.59 9.17 -8.73
CA SER A 3 -40.13 10.54 -8.84
C SER A 3 -39.49 11.25 -10.04
N LEU A 4 -40.32 11.89 -10.88
CA LEU A 4 -39.86 12.76 -11.97
C LEU A 4 -39.40 14.15 -11.49
N GLY A 5 -39.55 14.45 -10.19
CA GLY A 5 -39.09 15.67 -9.55
C GLY A 5 -38.39 15.33 -8.23
N ASP A 6 -38.73 16.05 -7.18
CA ASP A 6 -38.18 15.81 -5.85
C ASP A 6 -38.87 14.62 -5.15
N MET A 7 -38.16 13.99 -4.23
CA MET A 7 -38.66 12.93 -3.35
C MET A 7 -38.20 13.20 -1.92
N THR A 8 -39.15 13.21 -0.99
CA THR A 8 -38.85 13.24 0.45
C THR A 8 -39.42 11.99 1.11
N LEU A 9 -38.54 11.24 1.78
CA LEU A 9 -38.85 10.02 2.52
C LEU A 9 -38.45 10.21 3.97
N LYS A 10 -39.38 9.95 4.88
CA LYS A 10 -39.14 10.00 6.32
C LYS A 10 -39.46 8.66 6.96
N SER A 11 -38.55 8.17 7.80
CA SER A 11 -38.74 6.96 8.61
C SER A 11 -38.30 7.22 10.04
N ASN A 12 -39.07 6.75 11.01
CA ASN A 12 -38.69 6.79 12.43
C ASN A 12 -37.97 5.53 12.90
N THR A 13 -37.76 4.57 12.01
CA THR A 13 -37.13 3.27 12.28
C THR A 13 -36.17 2.92 11.14
N THR A 14 -35.65 1.69 11.13
CA THR A 14 -34.82 1.19 10.02
C THR A 14 -35.49 1.38 8.65
N PHE A 15 -34.68 1.78 7.66
CA PHE A 15 -35.06 1.85 6.25
C PHE A 15 -34.18 0.87 5.45
N SER A 16 -34.81 0.00 4.66
CA SER A 16 -34.11 -0.98 3.83
C SER A 16 -34.47 -0.80 2.36
N ASN A 17 -33.48 -0.47 1.53
CA ASN A 17 -33.65 -0.35 0.09
C ASN A 17 -32.97 -1.53 -0.61
N SER A 18 -33.77 -2.40 -1.23
CA SER A 18 -33.30 -3.53 -2.06
C SER A 18 -33.65 -3.39 -3.54
N GLY A 19 -34.35 -2.31 -3.91
CA GLY A 19 -34.75 -2.00 -5.27
C GLY A 19 -34.21 -0.66 -5.72
N GLN A 20 -34.93 0.00 -6.63
CA GLN A 20 -34.57 1.32 -7.12
C GLN A 20 -35.40 2.39 -6.40
N THR A 21 -34.71 3.36 -5.80
CA THR A 21 -35.27 4.62 -5.30
C THR A 21 -34.61 5.76 -6.07
N ILE A 22 -35.36 6.39 -6.98
CA ILE A 22 -34.83 7.37 -7.94
C ILE A 22 -35.68 8.63 -7.89
N ALA A 23 -35.02 9.79 -7.75
CA ALA A 23 -35.61 11.11 -7.94
C ALA A 23 -34.87 11.85 -9.07
N ASN A 24 -35.57 12.39 -10.06
CA ASN A 24 -34.90 13.20 -11.10
C ASN A 24 -34.43 14.56 -10.54
N GLY A 25 -35.07 15.06 -9.48
CA GLY A 25 -34.65 16.22 -8.71
C GLY A 25 -33.81 15.83 -7.49
N ASN A 26 -34.23 16.31 -6.33
CA ASN A 26 -33.60 16.02 -5.04
C ASN A 26 -34.23 14.79 -4.37
N LEU A 27 -33.42 13.98 -3.70
CA LEU A 27 -33.85 12.90 -2.81
C LEU A 27 -33.45 13.24 -1.37
N THR A 28 -34.43 13.55 -0.52
CA THR A 28 -34.21 13.71 0.92
C THR A 28 -34.68 12.44 1.63
N LEU A 29 -33.77 11.73 2.30
CA LEU A 29 -34.05 10.55 3.10
C LEU A 29 -33.67 10.82 4.57
N SER A 30 -34.67 11.04 5.42
CA SER A 30 -34.47 11.27 6.86
C SER A 30 -34.92 10.06 7.67
N VAL A 31 -33.98 9.37 8.31
CA VAL A 31 -34.20 8.11 9.00
C VAL A 31 -33.71 8.21 10.45
N ASN A 32 -34.62 8.18 11.42
CA ASN A 32 -34.26 8.12 12.85
C ASN A 32 -33.89 6.68 13.27
N GLY A 33 -32.99 6.05 12.51
CA GLY A 33 -32.64 4.65 12.63
C GLY A 33 -31.52 4.26 11.65
N ASP A 34 -31.39 2.96 11.39
CA ASP A 34 -30.39 2.43 10.46
C ASP A 34 -30.89 2.46 9.00
N VAL A 35 -29.97 2.67 8.06
CA VAL A 35 -30.22 2.50 6.63
C VAL A 35 -29.40 1.32 6.11
N SER A 36 -30.05 0.40 5.41
CA SER A 36 -29.39 -0.66 4.65
C SER A 36 -29.73 -0.53 3.18
N ASN A 37 -28.71 -0.43 2.32
CA ASN A 37 -28.85 -0.31 0.88
C ASN A 37 -28.20 -1.52 0.18
N THR A 38 -29.03 -2.30 -0.51
CA THR A 38 -28.62 -3.39 -1.41
C THR A 38 -29.06 -3.15 -2.85
N GLY A 39 -29.81 -2.07 -3.10
CA GLY A 39 -30.21 -1.60 -4.43
C GLY A 39 -29.64 -0.22 -4.74
N SER A 40 -30.42 0.63 -5.41
CA SER A 40 -29.98 1.96 -5.85
C SER A 40 -30.74 3.08 -5.13
N LEU A 41 -30.01 4.03 -4.55
CA LEU A 41 -30.50 5.32 -4.07
C LEU A 41 -29.93 6.41 -4.97
N LEU A 42 -30.76 6.95 -5.87
CA LEU A 42 -30.31 7.82 -6.95
C LEU A 42 -31.04 9.17 -6.94
N ALA A 43 -30.31 10.26 -7.20
CA ALA A 43 -30.91 11.58 -7.39
C ALA A 43 -30.25 12.36 -8.53
N GLY A 44 -31.04 12.98 -9.40
CA GLY A 44 -30.48 13.77 -10.51
C GLY A 44 -29.74 15.02 -10.04
N CYS A 45 -30.22 15.68 -8.98
CA CYS A 45 -29.62 16.89 -8.42
C CYS A 45 -28.84 16.62 -7.13
N ARG A 46 -29.52 16.40 -6.01
CA ARG A 46 -28.89 16.15 -4.70
C ARG A 46 -29.58 15.02 -3.95
N LEU A 47 -28.78 14.15 -3.34
CA LEU A 47 -29.23 13.15 -2.38
C LEU A 47 -28.76 13.58 -1.00
N ASP A 48 -29.69 13.75 -0.07
CA ASP A 48 -29.46 14.11 1.32
C ASP A 48 -29.95 13.00 2.23
N LEU A 49 -29.04 12.24 2.82
CA LEU A 49 -29.35 11.11 3.68
C LEU A 49 -28.94 11.42 5.12
N ASN A 50 -29.90 11.32 6.04
CA ASN A 50 -29.65 11.45 7.47
C ASN A 50 -30.01 10.14 8.17
N SER A 51 -29.07 9.54 8.89
CA SER A 51 -29.30 8.28 9.62
C SER A 51 -28.42 8.12 10.86
N ILE A 52 -28.73 7.11 11.69
CA ILE A 52 -27.84 6.71 12.79
C ILE A 52 -26.67 5.89 12.23
N ARG A 53 -26.97 4.83 11.47
CA ARG A 53 -25.99 4.02 10.74
C ARG A 53 -26.40 3.88 9.27
N LEU A 54 -25.41 3.66 8.41
CA LEU A 54 -25.62 3.38 6.99
C LEU A 54 -24.74 2.20 6.59
N GLU A 55 -25.36 1.17 6.03
CA GLU A 55 -24.67 0.09 5.33
C GLU A 55 -25.02 0.14 3.84
N ASN A 56 -24.03 0.44 3.01
CA ASN A 56 -24.11 0.29 1.55
C ASN A 56 -23.37 -0.98 1.16
N THR A 57 -24.12 -2.06 0.90
CA THR A 57 -23.56 -3.39 0.61
C THR A 57 -22.87 -3.45 -0.75
N GLU A 58 -22.21 -4.57 -1.08
CA GLU A 58 -21.47 -4.76 -2.33
C GLU A 58 -22.29 -4.46 -3.61
N LYS A 59 -23.60 -4.72 -3.57
CA LYS A 59 -24.53 -4.44 -4.68
C LYS A 59 -25.16 -3.05 -4.62
N GLY A 60 -24.96 -2.35 -3.51
CA GLY A 60 -25.56 -1.06 -3.23
C GLY A 60 -24.92 0.05 -4.05
N GLU A 61 -25.76 0.93 -4.59
CA GLU A 61 -25.36 2.17 -5.23
C GLU A 61 -26.05 3.35 -4.55
N ILE A 62 -25.26 4.36 -4.19
CA ILE A 62 -25.74 5.67 -3.75
C ILE A 62 -25.08 6.69 -4.67
N SER A 63 -25.85 7.33 -5.55
CA SER A 63 -25.28 8.25 -6.53
C SER A 63 -26.19 9.41 -6.86
N ALA A 64 -25.62 10.60 -6.97
CA ALA A 64 -26.35 11.80 -7.33
C ALA A 64 -25.49 12.88 -7.97
N GLY A 65 -26.10 13.95 -8.47
CA GLY A 65 -25.35 15.18 -8.78
C GLY A 65 -24.54 15.66 -7.56
N GLN A 66 -25.12 15.66 -6.37
CA GLN A 66 -24.43 15.86 -5.09
C GLN A 66 -24.90 14.80 -4.09
N THR A 67 -23.97 14.09 -3.47
CA THR A 67 -24.28 12.99 -2.54
C THR A 67 -23.84 13.39 -1.14
N TRP A 68 -24.79 13.73 -0.27
CA TRP A 68 -24.54 14.19 1.10
C TRP A 68 -25.08 13.15 2.09
N LEU A 69 -24.16 12.48 2.78
CA LEU A 69 -24.49 11.42 3.74
C LEU A 69 -24.09 11.87 5.14
N ASN A 70 -25.10 12.18 5.96
CA ASN A 70 -24.98 12.61 7.34
C ASN A 70 -25.34 11.43 8.26
N VAL A 71 -24.34 10.67 8.67
CA VAL A 71 -24.50 9.47 9.49
C VAL A 71 -23.99 9.77 10.89
N THR A 72 -24.76 9.53 11.94
CA THR A 72 -24.36 9.94 13.29
C THR A 72 -23.28 9.03 13.88
N ASP A 73 -23.37 7.71 13.61
CA ASP A 73 -22.47 6.70 14.15
C ASP A 73 -21.56 6.11 13.07
N THR A 74 -22.02 5.08 12.36
CA THR A 74 -21.16 4.31 11.45
C THR A 74 -21.70 4.29 10.01
N LEU A 75 -20.85 4.67 9.06
CA LEU A 75 -21.04 4.48 7.62
C LEU A 75 -20.14 3.35 7.16
N LEU A 76 -20.72 2.21 6.77
CA LEU A 76 -20.03 1.09 6.13
C LEU A 76 -20.35 1.06 4.64
N ASN A 77 -19.31 1.17 3.81
CA ASN A 77 -19.41 1.05 2.36
C ASN A 77 -18.63 -0.15 1.83
N ARG A 78 -19.34 -1.01 1.11
CA ARG A 78 -18.81 -2.08 0.25
C ARG A 78 -19.25 -1.94 -1.21
N GLY A 79 -20.24 -1.08 -1.47
CA GLY A 79 -20.76 -0.79 -2.79
C GLY A 79 -20.15 0.47 -3.41
N LEU A 80 -20.95 1.14 -4.24
CA LEU A 80 -20.61 2.43 -4.85
C LEU A 80 -21.29 3.58 -4.12
N ILE A 81 -20.49 4.59 -3.77
CA ILE A 81 -20.96 5.94 -3.44
C ILE A 81 -20.30 6.90 -4.43
N ASP A 82 -21.07 7.64 -5.22
CA ASP A 82 -20.53 8.55 -6.24
C ASP A 82 -21.35 9.86 -6.32
N GLY A 83 -20.75 10.91 -6.85
CA GLY A 83 -21.45 12.14 -7.19
C GLY A 83 -20.53 13.19 -7.79
N LYS A 84 -21.03 14.38 -8.10
CA LYS A 84 -20.16 15.49 -8.49
C LYS A 84 -19.40 15.97 -7.25
N TYR A 85 -20.15 16.20 -6.19
CA TYR A 85 -19.59 16.36 -4.86
C TYR A 85 -20.15 15.28 -3.93
N THR A 86 -19.24 14.46 -3.41
CA THR A 86 -19.56 13.42 -2.42
C THR A 86 -19.09 13.90 -1.06
N HIS A 87 -20.02 14.23 -0.18
CA HIS A 87 -19.76 14.72 1.17
C HIS A 87 -20.24 13.70 2.20
N LEU A 88 -19.31 13.16 2.98
CA LEU A 88 -19.55 12.09 3.93
C LEU A 88 -19.22 12.56 5.33
N GLN A 89 -20.21 12.57 6.21
CA GLN A 89 -20.05 12.85 7.63
C GLN A 89 -20.44 11.61 8.45
N ALA A 90 -19.52 11.12 9.28
CA ALA A 90 -19.76 9.99 10.17
C ALA A 90 -18.90 10.08 11.44
N ASN A 91 -19.26 9.40 12.54
CA ASN A 91 -18.29 9.20 13.61
C ASN A 91 -17.21 8.20 13.15
N THR A 92 -17.63 7.05 12.61
CA THR A 92 -16.75 6.07 11.96
C THR A 92 -17.18 5.87 10.50
N LEU A 93 -16.28 6.12 9.57
CA LEU A 93 -16.44 5.78 8.16
C LEU A 93 -15.54 4.60 7.83
N THR A 94 -16.12 3.51 7.32
CA THR A 94 -15.38 2.35 6.85
C THR A 94 -15.73 2.08 5.38
N ASN A 95 -14.76 2.27 4.51
CA ASN A 95 -14.78 1.80 3.13
C ASN A 95 -13.95 0.51 3.06
N SER A 96 -14.53 -0.60 2.62
CA SER A 96 -13.90 -1.91 2.75
C SER A 96 -14.22 -2.83 1.58
N GLY A 97 -13.27 -3.71 1.23
CA GLY A 97 -13.46 -4.69 0.16
C GLY A 97 -13.65 -4.02 -1.19
N THR A 98 -14.78 -4.31 -1.83
CA THR A 98 -15.21 -3.72 -3.10
C THR A 98 -15.68 -2.26 -3.00
N GLY A 99 -15.62 -1.67 -1.80
CA GLY A 99 -16.06 -0.31 -1.52
C GLY A 99 -15.38 0.73 -2.40
N ARG A 100 -16.19 1.51 -3.11
CA ARG A 100 -15.77 2.63 -3.95
C ARG A 100 -16.48 3.90 -3.52
N ILE A 101 -15.70 4.92 -3.18
CA ILE A 101 -16.18 6.28 -2.90
C ILE A 101 -15.58 7.20 -3.94
N TYR A 102 -16.41 7.75 -4.82
CA TYR A 102 -15.99 8.60 -5.91
C TYR A 102 -16.64 9.98 -5.87
N GLY A 103 -16.00 10.94 -6.50
CA GLY A 103 -16.63 12.18 -6.89
C GLY A 103 -15.70 13.07 -7.70
N ASP A 104 -16.19 14.18 -8.26
CA ASP A 104 -15.27 15.19 -8.81
C ASP A 104 -14.52 15.83 -7.64
N ALA A 105 -15.27 16.17 -6.60
CA ALA A 105 -14.78 16.45 -5.28
C ALA A 105 -15.28 15.41 -4.26
N VAL A 106 -14.40 14.96 -3.38
CA VAL A 106 -14.76 14.09 -2.24
C VAL A 106 -14.36 14.78 -0.93
N GLY A 107 -15.34 14.97 -0.04
CA GLY A 107 -15.12 15.47 1.32
C GLY A 107 -15.49 14.41 2.35
N VAL A 108 -14.56 14.08 3.25
CA VAL A 108 -14.83 13.17 4.39
C VAL A 108 -14.61 13.91 5.69
N SER A 109 -15.62 13.92 6.56
CA SER A 109 -15.54 14.40 7.93
C SER A 109 -15.85 13.26 8.89
N ALA A 110 -14.82 12.71 9.56
CA ALA A 110 -15.04 11.60 10.50
C ALA A 110 -14.05 11.55 11.66
N ALA A 111 -14.47 11.04 12.83
CA ALA A 111 -13.51 10.79 13.90
C ALA A 111 -12.53 9.70 13.46
N THR A 112 -13.00 8.61 12.85
CA THR A 112 -12.17 7.57 12.26
C THR A 112 -12.59 7.30 10.83
N PHE A 113 -11.66 7.37 9.88
CA PHE A 113 -11.83 6.88 8.52
C PHE A 113 -10.93 5.66 8.28
N ASN A 114 -11.55 4.53 7.96
CA ASN A 114 -10.90 3.29 7.57
C ASN A 114 -11.13 3.05 6.08
N ASN A 115 -10.05 2.93 5.30
CA ASN A 115 -10.03 2.48 3.92
C ASN A 115 -9.24 1.18 3.87
N LEU A 116 -9.96 0.06 3.82
CA LEU A 116 -9.42 -1.25 4.18
C LEU A 116 -9.60 -2.26 3.06
N GLU A 117 -8.65 -3.18 2.99
CA GLU A 117 -8.85 -4.44 2.30
C GLU A 117 -9.87 -5.31 3.04
N GLU A 118 -10.61 -6.11 2.28
CA GLU A 118 -11.38 -7.23 2.78
C GLU A 118 -11.44 -8.33 1.73
N ASN A 119 -11.20 -9.58 2.15
CA ASN A 119 -11.27 -10.77 1.31
C ASN A 119 -10.37 -10.70 0.04
N GLY A 120 -9.20 -10.07 0.17
CA GLY A 120 -8.23 -9.85 -0.89
C GLY A 120 -8.55 -8.68 -1.84
N VAL A 121 -9.59 -7.89 -1.56
CA VAL A 121 -10.00 -6.74 -2.37
C VAL A 121 -9.79 -5.45 -1.58
N ALA A 122 -9.03 -4.53 -2.14
CA ALA A 122 -8.69 -3.27 -1.52
C ALA A 122 -9.67 -2.16 -1.90
N ALA A 123 -10.15 -1.40 -0.91
CA ALA A 123 -11.13 -0.37 -1.13
C ALA A 123 -10.50 0.91 -1.72
N THR A 124 -11.30 1.68 -2.46
CA THR A 124 -10.84 2.92 -3.12
C THR A 124 -11.70 4.12 -2.73
N LEU A 125 -11.05 5.21 -2.32
CA LEU A 125 -11.63 6.55 -2.33
C LEU A 125 -10.89 7.38 -3.39
N ALA A 126 -11.64 8.01 -4.31
CA ALA A 126 -11.01 8.78 -5.38
C ALA A 126 -11.79 10.04 -5.79
N GLY A 127 -11.08 11.17 -5.88
CA GLY A 127 -11.58 12.42 -6.47
C GLY A 127 -11.07 12.63 -7.89
N ARG A 128 -11.93 13.07 -8.82
CA ARG A 128 -11.53 13.44 -10.20
C ARG A 128 -10.83 14.79 -10.27
N GLU A 129 -11.05 15.66 -9.29
CA GLU A 129 -10.48 17.01 -9.21
C GLU A 129 -9.89 17.29 -7.82
N ARG A 130 -10.55 16.84 -6.74
CA ARG A 130 -10.08 17.10 -5.37
C ARG A 130 -10.53 16.07 -4.35
N VAL A 131 -9.72 15.90 -3.32
CA VAL A 131 -10.06 15.15 -2.09
C VAL A 131 -9.71 15.98 -0.86
N ASP A 132 -10.67 16.11 0.06
CA ASP A 132 -10.50 16.79 1.34
C ASP A 132 -10.89 15.86 2.49
N LEU A 133 -9.93 15.55 3.37
CA LEU A 133 -10.13 14.65 4.50
C LEU A 133 -9.98 15.42 5.82
N GLY A 134 -11.08 15.63 6.52
CA GLY A 134 -11.12 16.13 7.89
C GLY A 134 -11.34 14.98 8.87
N VAL A 135 -10.27 14.38 9.37
CA VAL A 135 -10.37 13.18 10.21
C VAL A 135 -9.42 13.17 11.40
N GLN A 136 -9.81 12.52 12.50
CA GLN A 136 -8.90 12.37 13.65
C GLN A 136 -7.97 11.16 13.49
N THR A 137 -8.49 10.03 12.98
CA THR A 137 -7.70 8.86 12.64
C THR A 137 -7.97 8.44 11.21
N LEU A 138 -6.93 8.36 10.38
CA LEU A 138 -6.98 7.80 9.04
C LEU A 138 -6.24 6.45 9.03
N ASN A 139 -6.92 5.38 8.65
CA ASN A 139 -6.33 4.06 8.46
C ASN A 139 -6.49 3.64 7.00
N ASN A 140 -5.41 3.72 6.22
CA ASN A 140 -5.33 3.18 4.87
C ASN A 140 -4.42 1.95 4.89
N ARG A 141 -4.96 0.77 4.55
CA ARG A 141 -4.26 -0.51 4.73
C ARG A 141 -4.31 -1.40 3.51
N THR A 142 -3.24 -2.15 3.28
CA THR A 142 -3.17 -3.32 2.38
C THR A 142 -3.71 -3.01 0.98
N HIS A 143 -2.90 -2.37 0.13
CA HIS A 143 -3.22 -1.94 -1.24
C HIS A 143 -4.41 -0.99 -1.39
N SER A 144 -5.08 -0.60 -0.30
CA SER A 144 -6.17 0.36 -0.36
C SER A 144 -5.67 1.71 -0.87
N LEU A 145 -6.53 2.38 -1.62
CA LEU A 145 -6.18 3.56 -2.37
C LEU A 145 -7.01 4.77 -1.93
N ILE A 146 -6.33 5.85 -1.61
CA ILE A 146 -6.91 7.19 -1.49
C ILE A 146 -6.25 8.04 -2.57
N TYR A 147 -7.03 8.49 -3.55
CA TYR A 147 -6.50 9.12 -4.75
C TYR A 147 -7.19 10.44 -5.08
N SER A 148 -6.44 11.41 -5.58
CA SER A 148 -6.99 12.59 -6.24
C SER A 148 -6.32 12.78 -7.60
N ALA A 149 -7.11 12.93 -8.67
CA ALA A 149 -6.59 13.33 -9.98
C ALA A 149 -6.22 14.82 -10.05
N GLY A 150 -6.56 15.60 -9.02
CA GLY A 150 -6.02 16.94 -8.79
C GLY A 150 -5.39 17.01 -7.41
N ASP A 151 -5.83 17.97 -6.59
CA ASP A 151 -5.21 18.25 -5.29
C ASP A 151 -5.83 17.40 -4.17
N MET A 152 -5.06 17.17 -3.11
CA MET A 152 -5.55 16.48 -1.91
C MET A 152 -5.09 17.20 -0.64
N HIS A 153 -6.02 17.37 0.30
CA HIS A 153 -5.75 17.98 1.60
C HIS A 153 -6.23 17.07 2.72
N THR A 154 -5.41 16.91 3.76
CA THR A 154 -5.80 16.23 5.00
C THR A 154 -5.64 17.16 6.20
N GLY A 155 -6.56 17.07 7.15
CA GLY A 155 -6.63 17.85 8.38
C GLY A 155 -7.52 17.15 9.41
N GLY A 156 -7.79 17.82 10.53
CA GLY A 156 -8.58 17.25 11.63
C GLY A 156 -10.09 17.38 11.43
N MET A 157 -10.52 18.34 10.62
CA MET A 157 -11.93 18.60 10.33
C MET A 157 -12.10 19.24 8.95
N LEU A 158 -13.32 19.23 8.43
CA LEU A 158 -13.71 20.07 7.29
C LEU A 158 -14.36 21.36 7.80
N ASP A 159 -14.08 22.49 7.16
CA ASP A 159 -14.80 23.73 7.40
C ASP A 159 -16.17 23.76 6.69
N ALA A 160 -16.90 24.88 6.81
CA ALA A 160 -18.21 25.04 6.17
C ALA A 160 -18.18 25.02 4.62
N ASN A 161 -17.02 25.24 4.01
CA ASN A 161 -16.81 25.15 2.57
C ASN A 161 -16.33 23.75 2.14
N GLY A 162 -16.15 22.83 3.09
CA GLY A 162 -15.63 21.50 2.85
C GLY A 162 -14.12 21.45 2.61
N ALA A 163 -13.37 22.46 3.07
CA ALA A 163 -11.90 22.47 3.03
C ALA A 163 -11.33 21.82 4.29
N ALA A 164 -10.28 21.00 4.15
CA ALA A 164 -9.60 20.41 5.30
C ALA A 164 -8.86 21.47 6.12
N THR A 165 -9.04 21.44 7.44
CA THR A 165 -8.42 22.38 8.38
C THR A 165 -7.90 21.66 9.63
N GLY A 166 -6.99 22.30 10.36
CA GLY A 166 -6.36 21.73 11.55
C GLY A 166 -5.41 20.57 11.24
N LYS A 167 -5.14 19.73 12.24
CA LYS A 167 -4.31 18.53 12.14
C LYS A 167 -5.16 17.31 12.43
N ALA A 168 -5.08 16.28 11.59
CA ALA A 168 -5.52 14.94 11.97
C ALA A 168 -4.73 14.48 13.21
N GLY A 169 -5.28 13.56 13.99
CA GLY A 169 -4.54 12.96 15.11
C GLY A 169 -3.44 12.03 14.58
N VAL A 170 -3.85 10.94 13.93
CA VAL A 170 -2.94 9.91 13.40
C VAL A 170 -3.34 9.52 11.98
N LEU A 171 -2.36 9.47 11.08
CA LEU A 171 -2.49 8.93 9.74
C LEU A 171 -1.63 7.67 9.65
N ASN A 172 -2.29 6.52 9.44
CA ASN A 172 -1.66 5.23 9.23
C ASN A 172 -1.83 4.82 7.76
N ASN A 173 -0.72 4.72 7.03
CA ASN A 173 -0.64 4.22 5.67
C ASN A 173 0.26 2.98 5.65
N HIS A 174 -0.35 1.80 5.66
CA HIS A 174 0.33 0.52 5.80
C HIS A 174 0.21 -0.29 4.52
N SER A 175 1.32 -0.47 3.79
CA SER A 175 1.37 -1.18 2.50
C SER A 175 0.25 -0.75 1.53
N ALA A 176 -0.12 0.53 1.60
CA ALA A 176 -1.26 1.13 0.93
C ALA A 176 -0.83 2.45 0.27
N THR A 177 -1.70 3.04 -0.56
CA THR A 177 -1.35 4.24 -1.34
C THR A 177 -2.25 5.42 -1.02
N ILE A 178 -1.62 6.56 -0.71
CA ILE A 178 -2.21 7.90 -0.68
C ILE A 178 -1.53 8.70 -1.79
N GLU A 179 -2.31 9.19 -2.75
CA GLU A 179 -1.76 9.82 -3.95
C GLU A 179 -2.59 11.01 -4.41
N ALA A 180 -1.91 12.12 -4.72
CA ALA A 180 -2.47 13.23 -5.48
C ALA A 180 -1.69 13.39 -6.79
N ALA A 181 -2.38 13.47 -7.93
CA ALA A 181 -1.73 13.83 -9.20
C ALA A 181 -1.31 15.32 -9.19
N GLY A 182 -2.04 16.16 -8.46
CA GLY A 182 -1.68 17.54 -8.15
C GLY A 182 -0.88 17.68 -6.84
N TYR A 183 -1.14 18.75 -6.10
CA TYR A 183 -0.52 19.02 -4.81
C TYR A 183 -1.10 18.12 -3.71
N LEU A 184 -0.24 17.65 -2.82
CA LEU A 184 -0.64 16.91 -1.62
C LEU A 184 -0.29 17.69 -0.36
N VAL A 185 -1.28 17.98 0.47
CA VAL A 185 -1.09 18.54 1.81
C VAL A 185 -1.50 17.51 2.85
N LEU A 186 -0.54 17.09 3.67
CA LEU A 186 -0.77 16.20 4.80
C LEU A 186 -0.57 16.95 6.12
N SER A 187 -1.65 17.18 6.87
CA SER A 187 -1.61 17.81 8.20
C SER A 187 -2.08 16.82 9.26
N ALA A 188 -1.16 16.25 10.04
CA ALA A 188 -1.46 15.25 11.06
C ALA A 188 -0.46 15.29 12.22
N GLY A 189 -0.88 15.02 13.46
CA GLY A 189 0.02 14.91 14.60
C GLY A 189 1.08 13.83 14.38
N GLN A 190 0.64 12.63 14.00
CA GLN A 190 1.53 11.51 13.67
C GLN A 190 1.20 10.92 12.29
N ILE A 191 2.23 10.72 11.47
CA ILE A 191 2.14 10.03 10.18
C ILE A 191 2.98 8.76 10.27
N ASN A 192 2.35 7.61 10.04
CA ASN A 192 3.00 6.29 9.98
C ASN A 192 2.84 5.75 8.56
N ASN A 193 3.91 5.81 7.77
CA ASN A 193 4.00 5.18 6.46
C ASN A 193 4.84 3.91 6.59
N VAL A 194 4.20 2.74 6.57
CA VAL A 194 4.81 1.48 7.01
C VAL A 194 4.66 0.41 5.94
N ASN A 195 5.71 -0.39 5.77
CA ASN A 195 5.73 -1.58 4.93
C ASN A 195 5.49 -2.81 5.82
N ASP A 196 4.25 -3.29 5.85
CA ASP A 196 3.85 -4.44 6.67
C ASP A 196 4.41 -5.77 6.11
N HIS A 197 4.83 -5.79 4.84
CA HIS A 197 5.34 -6.99 4.16
C HIS A 197 6.78 -6.82 3.69
N PHE A 198 7.69 -6.64 4.66
CA PHE A 198 9.12 -6.56 4.40
C PHE A 198 9.88 -7.75 5.01
N THR A 199 10.62 -8.48 4.17
CA THR A 199 11.51 -9.55 4.62
C THR A 199 12.87 -9.48 3.95
N THR A 200 13.89 -10.03 4.61
CA THR A 200 15.25 -10.13 4.09
C THR A 200 15.70 -11.58 4.03
N GLU A 201 16.60 -11.88 3.11
CA GLU A 201 17.27 -13.17 3.03
C GLU A 201 18.77 -13.02 2.84
N ARG A 202 19.50 -14.10 3.04
CA ARG A 202 20.94 -14.15 2.77
C ARG A 202 21.17 -14.67 1.35
N VAL A 203 21.93 -13.92 0.57
CA VAL A 203 22.19 -14.25 -0.84
C VAL A 203 23.70 -14.28 -1.08
N VAL A 204 24.17 -15.31 -1.78
CA VAL A 204 25.55 -15.35 -2.28
C VAL A 204 25.72 -14.25 -3.32
N VAL A 205 26.61 -13.30 -3.04
CA VAL A 205 26.90 -12.16 -3.92
C VAL A 205 28.22 -12.30 -4.66
N SER A 206 29.14 -13.12 -4.17
CA SER A 206 30.37 -13.48 -4.86
C SER A 206 30.89 -14.85 -4.42
N THR A 207 31.52 -15.57 -5.34
CA THR A 207 32.27 -16.80 -5.08
C THR A 207 33.56 -16.77 -5.90
N GLU A 208 34.71 -16.78 -5.23
CA GLU A 208 36.01 -16.59 -5.87
C GLU A 208 37.01 -17.66 -5.42
N LYS A 209 37.84 -18.14 -6.34
CA LYS A 209 39.01 -18.96 -5.98
C LYS A 209 40.15 -18.04 -5.61
N VAL A 210 40.69 -18.22 -4.42
CA VAL A 210 41.78 -17.42 -3.87
C VAL A 210 42.98 -18.32 -3.65
N THR A 211 44.13 -17.89 -4.18
CA THR A 211 45.44 -18.46 -3.83
C THR A 211 46.24 -17.41 -3.09
N GLU A 212 46.72 -17.76 -1.91
CA GLU A 212 47.58 -16.92 -1.08
C GLU A 212 48.83 -17.67 -0.63
N TYR A 213 49.87 -16.92 -0.31
CA TYR A 213 51.15 -17.43 0.13
C TYR A 213 51.61 -16.77 1.41
N GLN A 214 52.25 -17.53 2.28
CA GLN A 214 52.85 -17.05 3.52
C GLN A 214 54.24 -17.65 3.72
N LEU A 215 55.27 -16.81 3.86
CA LEU A 215 56.62 -17.27 4.18
C LEU A 215 56.66 -17.85 5.60
N SER A 216 57.42 -18.93 5.79
CA SER A 216 57.61 -19.49 7.13
C SER A 216 58.27 -18.46 8.06
N GLY A 217 57.61 -18.16 9.19
CA GLY A 217 58.07 -17.17 10.17
C GLY A 217 57.62 -15.73 9.91
N SER A 218 56.89 -15.47 8.82
CA SER A 218 56.20 -14.19 8.56
C SER A 218 54.71 -14.30 8.92
N ASP A 219 54.12 -13.24 9.44
CA ASP A 219 52.68 -13.10 9.69
C ASP A 219 51.92 -12.60 8.45
N LYS A 220 52.65 -12.12 7.43
CA LYS A 220 52.06 -11.55 6.22
C LYS A 220 51.62 -12.61 5.21
N ARG A 221 50.38 -12.47 4.74
CA ARG A 221 49.85 -13.18 3.56
C ARG A 221 49.98 -12.33 2.31
N TRP A 222 50.31 -12.99 1.21
CA TRP A 222 50.48 -12.40 -0.11
C TRP A 222 49.52 -13.06 -1.09
N SER A 223 48.81 -12.28 -1.91
CA SER A 223 47.91 -12.84 -2.92
C SER A 223 48.71 -13.32 -4.13
N ALA A 224 48.28 -14.42 -4.74
CA ALA A 224 48.86 -14.88 -6.01
C ALA A 224 48.65 -13.83 -7.11
N GLY A 225 49.72 -13.52 -7.86
CA GLY A 225 49.69 -12.50 -8.91
C GLY A 225 50.01 -11.08 -8.43
N GLU A 226 50.19 -10.87 -7.11
CA GLU A 226 50.71 -9.61 -6.59
C GLU A 226 52.14 -9.35 -7.12
N PRO A 227 52.53 -8.09 -7.42
CA PRO A 227 53.86 -7.79 -7.96
C PRO A 227 54.99 -8.33 -7.08
N GLY A 228 55.86 -9.15 -7.69
CA GLY A 228 56.99 -9.78 -6.99
C GLY A 228 56.63 -11.05 -6.20
N VAL A 229 55.38 -11.54 -6.30
CA VAL A 229 54.91 -12.77 -5.64
C VAL A 229 54.72 -13.89 -6.65
N TYR A 230 55.58 -14.91 -6.60
CA TYR A 230 55.47 -16.09 -7.45
C TYR A 230 56.17 -17.30 -6.83
N VAL A 231 55.78 -18.50 -7.28
CA VAL A 231 56.43 -19.75 -6.92
C VAL A 231 57.15 -20.30 -8.14
N ASP A 232 58.44 -20.60 -8.00
CA ASP A 232 59.23 -21.28 -9.01
C ASP A 232 59.82 -22.60 -8.48
N ASN A 233 60.43 -23.38 -9.38
CA ASN A 233 61.22 -24.54 -9.02
C ASN A 233 62.69 -24.16 -9.13
N ASP A 234 63.41 -24.19 -8.01
CA ASP A 234 64.85 -23.91 -7.97
C ASP A 234 65.59 -24.88 -8.90
N SER A 235 66.31 -24.33 -9.89
CA SER A 235 66.98 -25.10 -10.94
C SER A 235 68.05 -26.07 -10.42
N SER A 236 68.58 -25.84 -9.21
CA SER A 236 69.64 -26.66 -8.62
C SER A 236 69.14 -27.93 -7.92
N ASN A 237 67.95 -27.87 -7.31
CA ASN A 237 67.42 -28.93 -6.45
C ASN A 237 65.96 -29.33 -6.77
N SER A 238 65.31 -28.63 -7.71
CA SER A 238 63.91 -28.81 -8.11
C SER A 238 62.92 -28.64 -6.95
N LEU A 239 63.28 -27.90 -5.90
CA LEU A 239 62.40 -27.56 -4.78
C LEU A 239 61.57 -26.33 -5.13
N LYS A 240 60.35 -26.27 -4.62
CA LYS A 240 59.52 -25.07 -4.72
C LYS A 240 60.11 -23.96 -3.87
N LYS A 241 60.16 -22.75 -4.42
CA LYS A 241 60.58 -21.55 -3.70
C LYS A 241 59.56 -20.45 -3.90
N LEU A 242 59.06 -19.91 -2.79
CA LEU A 242 58.18 -18.75 -2.81
C LEU A 242 59.07 -17.50 -2.81
N HIS A 243 58.87 -16.64 -3.81
CA HIS A 243 59.43 -15.32 -3.90
C HIS A 243 58.37 -14.29 -3.47
N THR A 244 58.72 -13.38 -2.56
CA THR A 244 57.92 -12.21 -2.20
C THR A 244 58.84 -10.99 -2.09
N PRO A 245 58.29 -9.77 -1.95
CA PRO A 245 59.09 -8.58 -1.64
C PRO A 245 59.92 -8.66 -0.35
N GLU A 246 59.58 -9.54 0.59
CA GLU A 246 60.36 -9.79 1.83
C GLU A 246 61.53 -10.77 1.60
N GLY A 247 61.63 -11.36 0.41
CA GLY A 247 62.67 -12.29 0.01
C GLY A 247 62.12 -13.65 -0.38
N ALA A 248 63.03 -14.60 -0.58
CA ALA A 248 62.69 -15.93 -1.07
C ALA A 248 62.98 -17.02 -0.02
N ARG A 249 62.05 -17.97 0.14
CA ARG A 249 62.18 -19.12 1.06
C ARG A 249 61.67 -20.39 0.39
N ASP A 250 62.30 -21.52 0.73
CA ASP A 250 61.88 -22.88 0.37
C ASP A 250 60.95 -23.52 1.42
N LYS A 251 60.64 -22.77 2.49
CA LYS A 251 59.65 -23.07 3.50
C LYS A 251 58.56 -22.01 3.48
N PHE A 252 57.35 -22.39 3.08
CA PHE A 252 56.21 -21.50 2.97
C PHE A 252 54.91 -22.31 2.99
N THR A 253 53.80 -21.64 3.27
CA THR A 253 52.45 -22.20 3.16
C THR A 253 51.75 -21.58 1.96
N GLN A 254 51.17 -22.42 1.11
CA GLN A 254 50.22 -22.03 0.07
C GLN A 254 48.81 -22.31 0.58
N TYR A 255 47.91 -21.36 0.41
CA TYR A 255 46.49 -21.49 0.70
C TYR A 255 45.74 -21.44 -0.61
N ASP A 256 44.95 -22.48 -0.88
CA ASP A 256 44.05 -22.52 -2.03
C ASP A 256 42.66 -22.77 -1.49
N TYR A 257 41.80 -21.76 -1.57
CA TYR A 257 40.45 -21.82 -1.02
C TYR A 257 39.44 -21.11 -1.90
N THR A 258 38.18 -21.47 -1.71
CA THR A 258 37.05 -20.73 -2.26
C THR A 258 36.57 -19.76 -1.20
N ARG A 259 36.52 -18.48 -1.54
CA ARG A 259 35.90 -17.43 -0.74
C ARG A 259 34.47 -17.25 -1.24
N THR A 260 33.51 -17.48 -0.36
CA THR A 260 32.09 -17.19 -0.61
C THR A 260 31.69 -15.99 0.22
N VAL A 261 31.11 -14.98 -0.44
CA VAL A 261 30.57 -13.78 0.19
C VAL A 261 29.05 -13.84 0.09
N GLU A 262 28.38 -13.75 1.24
CA GLU A 262 26.93 -13.68 1.33
C GLU A 262 26.50 -12.37 1.99
N ASP A 263 25.50 -11.70 1.41
CA ASP A 263 24.92 -10.47 1.98
C ASP A 263 23.46 -10.69 2.36
N THR A 264 23.00 -10.04 3.41
CA THR A 264 21.57 -9.78 3.61
C THR A 264 21.05 -8.89 2.48
N ARG A 265 19.99 -9.35 1.79
CA ARG A 265 19.28 -8.63 0.72
C ARG A 265 17.78 -8.61 1.01
N VAL A 266 17.07 -7.63 0.44
CA VAL A 266 15.61 -7.57 0.50
C VAL A 266 15.04 -8.72 -0.31
N LYS A 267 14.14 -9.51 0.29
CA LYS A 267 13.46 -10.62 -0.34
C LYS A 267 12.05 -10.22 -0.79
N GLU A 268 11.27 -9.69 0.14
CA GLU A 268 9.90 -9.20 -0.10
C GLU A 268 9.77 -7.77 0.41
N SER A 269 8.99 -6.97 -0.29
CA SER A 269 8.71 -5.57 0.07
C SER A 269 7.39 -5.13 -0.54
N ASP A 270 6.50 -4.59 0.28
CA ASP A 270 5.25 -3.98 -0.15
C ASP A 270 5.08 -2.62 0.54
N PRO A 271 5.75 -1.57 0.03
CA PRO A 271 5.87 -0.31 0.74
C PRO A 271 4.53 0.41 0.84
N GLY A 272 4.30 1.10 1.97
CA GLY A 272 3.35 2.20 2.00
C GLY A 272 3.83 3.32 1.06
N LYS A 273 2.92 3.94 0.31
CA LYS A 273 3.22 5.00 -0.65
C LYS A 273 2.44 6.26 -0.34
N ILE A 274 3.15 7.37 -0.20
CA ILE A 274 2.61 8.73 -0.14
C ILE A 274 3.20 9.50 -1.31
N LEU A 275 2.36 9.84 -2.28
CA LEU A 275 2.79 10.34 -3.59
C LEU A 275 2.12 11.67 -3.94
N SER A 276 2.88 12.57 -4.55
CA SER A 276 2.34 13.79 -5.17
C SER A 276 2.97 13.99 -6.54
N GLY A 277 2.16 14.16 -7.58
CA GLY A 277 2.64 14.51 -8.93
C GLY A 277 3.19 15.93 -9.00
N ALA A 278 2.73 16.85 -8.14
CA ALA A 278 3.26 18.20 -7.98
C ALA A 278 4.06 18.32 -6.66
N GLY A 279 3.90 19.44 -5.94
CA GLY A 279 4.52 19.65 -4.63
C GLY A 279 3.77 18.95 -3.50
N MET A 280 4.50 18.59 -2.44
CA MET A 280 3.95 17.98 -1.24
C MET A 280 4.31 18.83 -0.02
N THR A 281 3.32 19.15 0.81
CA THR A 281 3.53 19.79 2.10
C THR A 281 3.12 18.82 3.21
N ILE A 282 4.03 18.54 4.13
CA ILE A 282 3.77 17.69 5.29
C ILE A 282 3.93 18.55 6.54
N VAL A 283 2.84 18.70 7.29
CA VAL A 283 2.82 19.37 8.60
C VAL A 283 2.53 18.31 9.66
N ALA A 284 3.55 17.93 10.44
CA ALA A 284 3.40 16.88 11.44
C ALA A 284 4.21 17.08 12.71
N ASP A 285 3.81 16.44 13.80
CA ASP A 285 4.66 16.39 15.00
C ASP A 285 5.67 15.25 14.85
N LYS A 286 5.24 14.10 14.31
CA LYS A 286 6.10 12.96 13.95
C LYS A 286 5.74 12.37 12.59
N LEU A 287 6.77 12.07 11.78
CA LEU A 287 6.67 11.25 10.58
C LEU A 287 7.59 10.04 10.71
N LEU A 288 7.01 8.84 10.68
CA LEU A 288 7.70 7.58 10.53
C LEU A 288 7.50 7.08 9.10
N ASN A 289 8.59 6.92 8.35
CA ASN A 289 8.64 6.23 7.09
C ASN A 289 9.43 4.93 7.27
N ASP A 290 8.73 3.84 7.57
CA ASP A 290 9.35 2.53 7.78
C ASP A 290 9.36 1.72 6.49
N LYS A 291 10.55 1.65 5.85
CA LYS A 291 10.80 0.87 4.62
C LYS A 291 9.79 1.15 3.50
N SER A 292 9.32 2.40 3.45
CA SER A 292 8.20 2.88 2.63
C SER A 292 8.59 4.10 1.81
N GLN A 293 7.68 4.64 1.00
CA GLN A 293 7.97 5.70 0.04
C GLN A 293 7.15 6.96 0.32
N VAL A 294 7.85 8.10 0.43
CA VAL A 294 7.28 9.45 0.41
C VAL A 294 7.95 10.23 -0.72
N VAL A 295 7.22 10.48 -1.81
CA VAL A 295 7.80 11.04 -3.04
C VAL A 295 6.95 12.18 -3.58
N ALA A 296 7.56 13.36 -3.72
CA ALA A 296 6.96 14.51 -4.40
C ALA A 296 7.63 14.72 -5.76
N GLY A 297 6.83 14.92 -6.82
CA GLY A 297 7.32 15.29 -8.15
C GLY A 297 7.93 16.70 -8.19
N GLY A 298 7.48 17.58 -7.29
CA GLY A 298 8.02 18.91 -7.05
C GLY A 298 8.70 19.03 -5.69
N LEU A 299 8.55 20.20 -5.05
CA LEU A 299 9.09 20.46 -3.73
C LEU A 299 8.38 19.59 -2.67
N LEU A 300 9.14 18.87 -1.86
CA LEU A 300 8.69 18.27 -0.60
C LEU A 300 9.00 19.25 0.53
N ASP A 301 8.01 20.02 0.96
CA ASP A 301 8.10 20.91 2.11
C ASP A 301 7.73 20.16 3.39
N MET A 302 8.73 19.92 4.23
CA MET A 302 8.62 19.11 5.44
C MET A 302 8.65 19.99 6.69
N GLN A 303 7.47 20.26 7.23
CA GLN A 303 7.24 20.98 8.48
C GLN A 303 6.94 19.98 9.60
N ALA A 304 7.85 19.04 9.80
CA ALA A 304 7.72 17.95 10.78
C ALA A 304 8.70 18.11 11.95
N GLY A 305 8.24 17.83 13.18
CA GLY A 305 9.08 17.89 14.38
C GLY A 305 10.13 16.79 14.45
N ASP A 306 9.70 15.54 14.31
CA ASP A 306 10.55 14.34 14.25
C ASP A 306 10.30 13.57 12.94
N VAL A 307 11.37 13.21 12.24
CA VAL A 307 11.31 12.52 10.93
C VAL A 307 12.24 11.33 10.96
N GLU A 308 11.66 10.13 10.88
CA GLU A 308 12.40 8.88 10.87
C GLU A 308 12.19 8.15 9.54
N ASN A 309 13.23 8.08 8.70
CA ASN A 309 13.26 7.23 7.52
C ASN A 309 14.08 5.96 7.83
N VAL A 310 13.38 4.87 8.15
CA VAL A 310 13.99 3.69 8.79
C VAL A 310 14.88 2.92 7.80
N SER A 311 16.13 2.71 8.22
CA SER A 311 17.06 1.79 7.57
C SER A 311 17.02 0.41 8.23
N VAL A 312 17.45 -0.62 7.51
CA VAL A 312 17.45 -2.01 7.99
C VAL A 312 18.87 -2.49 8.18
N SER A 313 19.17 -3.10 9.34
CA SER A 313 20.46 -3.75 9.58
C SER A 313 20.52 -5.10 8.87
N GLY A 314 21.65 -5.41 8.27
CA GLY A 314 21.95 -6.71 7.67
C GLY A 314 23.38 -7.13 7.98
N GLU A 315 23.78 -8.28 7.43
CA GLU A 315 25.11 -8.83 7.61
C GLU A 315 25.76 -9.24 6.28
N ARG A 316 27.08 -9.12 6.23
CA ARG A 316 27.95 -9.74 5.23
C ARG A 316 28.74 -10.86 5.89
N HIS A 317 28.68 -12.06 5.32
CA HIS A 317 29.39 -13.25 5.75
C HIS A 317 30.46 -13.59 4.71
N VAL A 318 31.72 -13.65 5.13
CA VAL A 318 32.84 -14.10 4.29
C VAL A 318 33.33 -15.43 4.81
N THR A 319 33.12 -16.49 4.04
CA THR A 319 33.51 -17.86 4.38
C THR A 319 34.59 -18.34 3.42
N ASP A 320 35.73 -18.74 3.97
CA ASP A 320 36.84 -19.30 3.22
C ASP A 320 36.91 -20.82 3.48
N SER A 321 36.96 -21.62 2.43
CA SER A 321 37.06 -23.09 2.54
C SER A 321 37.96 -23.68 1.46
N GLY A 322 38.98 -24.44 1.88
CA GLY A 322 39.91 -25.10 0.99
C GLY A 322 41.04 -25.78 1.73
N THR A 323 42.26 -25.66 1.21
CA THR A 323 43.44 -26.33 1.78
C THR A 323 44.59 -25.38 2.03
N SER A 324 45.36 -25.65 3.08
CA SER A 324 46.68 -25.08 3.31
C SER A 324 47.74 -26.15 3.11
N THR A 325 48.70 -25.93 2.21
CA THR A 325 49.82 -26.82 1.94
C THR A 325 51.13 -26.18 2.38
N TYR A 326 51.75 -26.75 3.41
CA TYR A 326 53.05 -26.33 3.89
C TYR A 326 54.17 -27.09 3.16
N TYR A 327 55.01 -26.35 2.45
CA TYR A 327 56.17 -26.84 1.73
C TYR A 327 57.43 -26.72 2.59
N TYR A 328 58.27 -27.75 2.57
CA TYR A 328 59.56 -27.76 3.27
C TYR A 328 60.58 -28.67 2.59
N ARG A 329 61.88 -28.41 2.83
CA ARG A 329 62.99 -29.22 2.33
C ARG A 329 63.22 -30.48 3.18
N ILE A 330 63.32 -31.64 2.53
CA ILE A 330 63.84 -32.88 3.12
C ILE A 330 65.30 -33.04 2.69
N ARG A 331 66.22 -32.91 3.65
CA ARG A 331 67.66 -33.07 3.41
C ARG A 331 68.04 -34.52 3.21
N LYS A 332 68.84 -34.82 2.18
CA LYS A 332 69.37 -36.17 1.90
C LYS A 332 70.86 -36.12 1.57
N LYS A 333 71.55 -37.26 1.68
CA LYS A 333 72.86 -37.43 1.04
C LYS A 333 72.63 -37.50 -0.48
N GLY A 334 72.88 -36.41 -1.20
CA GLY A 334 72.61 -36.26 -2.63
C GLY A 334 71.65 -35.11 -2.92
N LYS A 335 70.68 -35.31 -3.83
CA LYS A 335 69.67 -34.29 -4.17
C LYS A 335 68.58 -34.24 -3.10
N ASP A 336 68.32 -33.05 -2.58
CA ASP A 336 67.21 -32.80 -1.65
C ASP A 336 65.86 -33.12 -2.30
N LYS A 337 64.84 -33.42 -1.47
CA LYS A 337 63.47 -33.68 -1.94
C LYS A 337 62.49 -32.67 -1.35
N GLN A 338 61.48 -32.30 -2.12
CA GLN A 338 60.33 -31.52 -1.63
C GLN A 338 59.49 -32.38 -0.67
N GLY A 339 59.29 -31.87 0.54
CA GLY A 339 58.25 -32.32 1.44
C GLY A 339 57.05 -31.37 1.36
N GLU A 340 55.85 -31.92 1.55
CA GLU A 340 54.61 -31.16 1.67
C GLU A 340 53.71 -31.78 2.75
N LYS A 341 52.96 -30.91 3.43
CA LYS A 341 51.92 -31.31 4.38
C LYS A 341 50.69 -30.47 4.09
N THR A 342 49.57 -31.13 3.77
CA THR A 342 48.31 -30.45 3.50
C THR A 342 47.36 -30.61 4.69
N SER A 343 46.62 -29.55 4.99
CA SER A 343 45.57 -29.54 6.00
C SER A 343 44.36 -28.77 5.47
N GLN A 344 43.19 -29.04 6.04
CA GLN A 344 42.00 -28.27 5.73
C GLN A 344 42.17 -26.82 6.20
N TYR A 345 41.75 -25.89 5.35
CA TYR A 345 41.73 -24.46 5.66
C TYR A 345 40.28 -23.99 5.69
N THR A 346 39.75 -23.88 6.90
CA THR A 346 38.40 -23.40 7.20
C THR A 346 38.48 -22.46 8.41
N PRO A 347 39.01 -21.23 8.23
CA PRO A 347 39.03 -20.24 9.31
C PRO A 347 37.58 -19.87 9.72
N PRO A 348 37.39 -19.25 10.91
CA PRO A 348 36.09 -18.72 11.29
C PRO A 348 35.55 -17.72 10.25
N THR A 349 34.26 -17.80 9.96
CA THR A 349 33.56 -16.83 9.09
C THR A 349 33.71 -15.42 9.64
N VAL A 350 34.07 -14.48 8.77
CA VAL A 350 34.12 -13.05 9.11
C VAL A 350 32.73 -12.47 8.88
N ILE A 351 32.14 -11.88 9.93
CA ILE A 351 30.81 -11.26 9.89
C ILE A 351 30.97 -9.75 10.02
N GLN A 352 30.35 -9.01 9.10
CA GLN A 352 30.34 -7.54 9.08
C GLN A 352 28.91 -7.03 9.02
N THR A 353 28.57 -6.02 9.82
CA THR A 353 27.26 -5.37 9.72
C THR A 353 27.19 -4.51 8.46
N ILE A 354 26.09 -4.60 7.73
CA ILE A 354 25.74 -3.77 6.58
C ILE A 354 24.40 -3.06 6.84
N THR A 355 24.11 -2.00 6.07
CA THR A 355 22.84 -1.26 6.19
C THR A 355 22.13 -1.24 4.84
N LEU A 356 20.86 -1.65 4.85
CA LEU A 356 19.94 -1.54 3.72
C LEU A 356 19.07 -0.29 3.90
N LYS A 357 18.80 0.42 2.80
CA LYS A 357 17.96 1.63 2.78
C LYS A 357 16.79 1.46 1.82
N PRO A 358 15.79 0.64 2.17
CA PRO A 358 14.63 0.40 1.31
C PRO A 358 13.61 1.55 1.29
N GLY A 359 13.65 2.44 2.30
CA GLY A 359 12.74 3.57 2.39
C GLY A 359 13.19 4.78 1.56
N GLU A 360 12.24 5.48 0.95
CA GLU A 360 12.45 6.70 0.18
C GLU A 360 11.72 7.90 0.80
N LEU A 361 12.41 9.03 0.83
CA LEU A 361 11.87 10.33 1.23
C LEU A 361 12.50 11.37 0.31
N THR A 362 11.79 11.72 -0.75
CA THR A 362 12.39 12.36 -1.93
C THR A 362 11.57 13.57 -2.41
N SER A 363 12.25 14.70 -2.57
CA SER A 363 11.77 15.88 -3.31
C SER A 363 12.23 15.81 -4.76
N HIS A 364 11.42 16.31 -5.70
CA HIS A 364 11.70 16.29 -7.14
C HIS A 364 11.96 14.87 -7.68
N GLY A 365 11.29 13.88 -7.09
CA GLY A 365 11.42 12.48 -7.46
C GLY A 365 10.60 12.13 -8.70
N GLN A 366 10.91 10.98 -9.31
CA GLN A 366 10.05 10.40 -10.34
C GLN A 366 8.89 9.67 -9.67
N VAL A 367 7.67 10.12 -9.94
CA VAL A 367 6.46 9.57 -9.32
C VAL A 367 5.88 8.49 -10.23
N GLN A 368 5.91 7.24 -9.76
CA GLN A 368 5.18 6.13 -10.38
C GLN A 368 3.80 6.04 -9.77
N GLY A 369 2.84 6.81 -10.31
CA GLY A 369 1.47 6.89 -9.80
C GLY A 369 0.63 5.62 -10.06
N SER A 370 -0.53 5.50 -9.41
CA SER A 370 -1.37 4.29 -9.37
C SER A 370 -2.08 3.95 -10.70
N GLN A 371 -1.89 4.74 -11.76
CA GLN A 371 -2.53 4.55 -13.09
C GLN A 371 -4.06 4.45 -13.02
N VAL A 372 -4.69 5.20 -12.11
CA VAL A 372 -6.14 5.15 -11.88
C VAL A 372 -6.86 5.91 -12.98
N THR A 373 -7.81 5.24 -13.65
CA THR A 373 -8.73 5.90 -14.59
C THR A 373 -10.09 6.04 -13.93
N LEU A 374 -10.51 7.27 -13.67
CA LEU A 374 -11.83 7.57 -13.11
C LEU A 374 -12.81 7.89 -14.24
N SER A 375 -13.83 7.05 -14.42
CA SER A 375 -14.92 7.34 -15.35
C SER A 375 -15.68 8.59 -14.90
N PRO A 376 -16.14 9.45 -15.83
CA PRO A 376 -17.01 10.57 -15.50
C PRO A 376 -18.27 10.12 -14.75
N LEU A 377 -18.80 10.99 -13.90
CA LEU A 377 -20.08 10.75 -13.23
C LEU A 377 -21.19 10.51 -14.28
N LYS A 378 -21.97 9.45 -14.08
CA LYS A 378 -23.17 9.20 -14.88
C LYS A 378 -24.33 10.05 -14.35
N PRO A 379 -25.02 10.84 -15.20
CA PRO A 379 -26.25 11.52 -14.79
C PRO A 379 -27.29 10.52 -14.30
N GLN A 380 -27.92 10.83 -13.17
CA GLN A 380 -28.91 9.97 -12.53
C GLN A 380 -30.33 10.46 -12.82
N GLY A 381 -31.27 9.54 -12.98
CA GLY A 381 -32.67 9.85 -13.29
C GLY A 381 -33.40 8.70 -13.98
N THR A 382 -34.69 8.89 -14.25
CA THR A 382 -35.58 7.92 -14.90
C THR A 382 -36.53 8.61 -15.89
N ASP A 383 -36.75 7.98 -17.04
CA ASP A 383 -37.64 8.46 -18.12
C ASP A 383 -39.05 7.83 -18.06
N VAL A 384 -39.44 7.22 -16.93
CA VAL A 384 -40.73 6.53 -16.82
C VAL A 384 -41.88 7.53 -17.01
N GLN A 385 -42.71 7.30 -18.03
CA GLN A 385 -43.98 8.03 -18.24
C GLN A 385 -45.00 7.60 -17.17
N THR A 386 -44.99 8.26 -16.01
CA THR A 386 -46.08 8.13 -15.03
C THR A 386 -47.22 9.07 -15.40
N GLY A 387 -48.47 8.60 -15.28
CA GLY A 387 -49.68 9.37 -15.63
C GLY A 387 -49.96 10.62 -14.76
N LEU A 388 -49.09 10.95 -13.81
CA LEU A 388 -49.15 12.16 -12.99
C LEU A 388 -47.72 12.62 -12.64
N THR A 389 -47.38 13.84 -13.04
CA THR A 389 -46.18 14.58 -12.61
C THR A 389 -46.45 15.17 -11.22
N GLY A 390 -45.82 14.65 -10.17
CA GLY A 390 -45.99 15.18 -8.83
C GLY A 390 -44.81 14.84 -7.92
N ASN A 391 -44.51 15.74 -6.98
CA ASN A 391 -43.57 15.50 -5.89
C ASN A 391 -44.08 14.34 -5.02
N VAL A 392 -43.16 13.48 -4.57
CA VAL A 392 -43.49 12.37 -3.65
C VAL A 392 -43.05 12.77 -2.24
N ASP A 393 -44.01 12.96 -1.33
CA ASP A 393 -43.79 13.11 0.11
C ASP A 393 -44.47 11.91 0.81
N ALA A 394 -43.66 10.99 1.34
CA ALA A 394 -44.15 9.73 1.92
C ALA A 394 -43.52 9.45 3.30
N THR A 395 -44.36 9.06 4.26
CA THR A 395 -43.94 8.49 5.54
C THR A 395 -43.87 6.98 5.38
N VAL A 396 -42.68 6.38 5.51
CA VAL A 396 -42.49 4.93 5.38
C VAL A 396 -42.70 4.28 6.75
N ALA A 397 -43.66 3.36 6.86
CA ALA A 397 -43.90 2.61 8.10
C ALA A 397 -42.96 1.39 8.18
N GLY A 398 -42.56 0.99 9.40
CA GLY A 398 -41.60 -0.09 9.65
C GLY A 398 -42.01 -1.50 9.17
N THR A 399 -43.17 -1.65 8.52
CA THR A 399 -43.66 -2.90 7.90
C THR A 399 -43.65 -2.88 6.37
N ASP A 400 -43.27 -1.77 5.74
CA ASP A 400 -43.26 -1.65 4.27
C ASP A 400 -42.09 -2.43 3.68
N ARG A 401 -42.27 -3.75 3.57
CA ARG A 401 -41.45 -4.59 2.70
C ARG A 401 -41.92 -4.35 1.27
N ILE A 402 -41.04 -3.80 0.42
CA ILE A 402 -41.27 -3.75 -1.02
C ILE A 402 -41.53 -5.19 -1.49
N PRO A 403 -42.69 -5.50 -2.12
CA PRO A 403 -42.96 -6.86 -2.53
C PRO A 403 -41.99 -7.29 -3.63
N LEU A 404 -41.30 -8.40 -3.38
CA LEU A 404 -40.35 -9.03 -4.30
C LEU A 404 -41.03 -9.89 -5.40
N ARG A 405 -42.35 -9.78 -5.59
CA ARG A 405 -43.07 -10.55 -6.61
C ARG A 405 -44.22 -9.74 -7.19
N PRO A 406 -44.53 -9.85 -8.50
CA PRO A 406 -45.81 -9.38 -9.02
C PRO A 406 -46.90 -10.15 -8.28
N VAL A 407 -47.69 -9.43 -7.47
CA VAL A 407 -48.91 -9.98 -6.88
C VAL A 407 -49.93 -10.06 -8.01
N VAL A 408 -50.22 -11.27 -8.45
CA VAL A 408 -51.38 -11.54 -9.31
C VAL A 408 -52.60 -11.72 -8.42
N SER A 409 -53.64 -10.91 -8.68
CA SER A 409 -54.92 -11.03 -7.99
C SER A 409 -55.53 -12.41 -8.23
N ALA A 410 -56.04 -13.04 -7.18
CA ALA A 410 -56.71 -14.33 -7.29
C ALA A 410 -57.92 -14.23 -8.24
N GLY A 411 -57.84 -14.91 -9.39
CA GLY A 411 -58.94 -15.02 -10.37
C GLY A 411 -58.64 -14.46 -11.76
N GLU A 412 -57.50 -13.79 -12.00
CA GLU A 412 -57.10 -13.37 -13.35
C GLU A 412 -56.18 -14.39 -14.04
N PRO A 413 -56.45 -14.78 -15.30
CA PRO A 413 -55.59 -15.72 -16.03
C PRO A 413 -54.24 -15.07 -16.37
N VAL A 414 -53.15 -15.76 -15.98
CA VAL A 414 -51.78 -15.35 -16.29
C VAL A 414 -51.37 -15.91 -17.66
N ILE A 415 -51.00 -15.05 -18.59
CA ILE A 415 -50.41 -15.45 -19.87
C ILE A 415 -48.89 -15.55 -19.67
N LEU A 416 -48.34 -16.76 -19.74
CA LEU A 416 -46.90 -16.99 -19.66
C LEU A 416 -46.25 -16.80 -21.04
N LEU A 417 -45.14 -16.06 -21.08
CA LEU A 417 -44.28 -16.01 -22.26
C LEU A 417 -43.50 -17.33 -22.40
N PRO A 418 -43.12 -17.75 -23.62
CA PRO A 418 -42.36 -18.98 -23.82
C PRO A 418 -41.09 -19.02 -22.97
N GLY A 419 -40.95 -20.04 -22.11
CA GLY A 419 -39.78 -20.25 -21.26
C GLY A 419 -39.96 -19.91 -19.77
N GLN A 420 -41.12 -19.41 -19.33
CA GLN A 420 -41.39 -19.20 -17.91
C GLN A 420 -42.07 -20.43 -17.28
N GLN A 421 -41.62 -20.82 -16.08
CA GLN A 421 -42.26 -21.83 -15.23
C GLN A 421 -42.74 -21.19 -13.92
N PHE A 422 -43.92 -21.61 -13.46
CA PHE A 422 -44.45 -21.29 -12.14
C PHE A 422 -44.14 -22.45 -11.19
N GLU A 423 -43.47 -22.19 -10.07
CA GLU A 423 -43.48 -23.10 -8.93
C GLU A 423 -44.60 -22.69 -7.97
N VAL A 424 -45.44 -23.66 -7.62
CA VAL A 424 -46.48 -23.51 -6.61
C VAL A 424 -45.91 -24.01 -5.30
N SER A 425 -45.74 -23.12 -4.32
CA SER A 425 -45.38 -23.45 -2.94
C SER A 425 -46.62 -23.67 -2.08
#